data_AF-A0A956PMF5-F1
#
_entry.id   AF-A0A956PMF5-F1
#
_cell.length_a   1.000
_cell.length_b   1.000
_cell.length_c   1.000
_cell.angle_alpha   90.00
_cell.angle_beta   90.00
_cell.angle_gamma   90.00
#
_symmetry.space_group_name_H-M   'P 1'
#
loop_
_entity.id
_entity.type
_entity.pdbx_description
1 polymer ?
#
loop_
_entity_poly.entity_id
_entity_poly.type
_entity_poly.pdbx_seq_one_letter_code
_entity_poly.pdbx_strand_id
1 'polypeptide(L)'
;MTSEEMQARFSHSLQEAADVVWERFRRTMPKRYFRETDLETQLAHLHVLTASQASGVEQDLVVRSHDGNTWTFLTGRSFPGQLGKMLERLPEDRSLTSARAYTATDGSFVLDIFELGEREQEAMESAEFARLKEALVDGLESVSQPDFEAHLR
;
A
#
# COMPACT_ATOMS: atom_id res chain seq x y z
N MET A 1 39.15 -18.02 5.94
CA MET A 1 37.87 -17.66 6.56
C MET A 1 37.10 -18.94 6.82
N THR A 2 36.95 -19.33 8.08
CA THR A 2 36.18 -20.51 8.48
C THR A 2 34.67 -20.24 8.36
N SER A 3 33.85 -21.30 8.41
CA SER A 3 32.39 -21.15 8.43
C SER A 3 31.91 -20.34 9.64
N GLU A 4 32.56 -20.51 10.79
CA GLU A 4 32.25 -19.78 12.03
C GLU A 4 32.60 -18.30 11.91
N GLU A 5 33.77 -17.97 11.34
CA GLU A 5 34.17 -16.58 11.08
C GLU A 5 33.20 -15.88 10.10
N MET A 6 32.72 -16.61 9.08
CA MET A 6 31.74 -16.08 8.13
C MET A 6 30.39 -15.80 8.82
N GLN A 7 29.88 -16.74 9.61
CA GLN A 7 28.64 -16.58 10.36
C GLN A 7 28.74 -15.39 11.34
N ALA A 8 29.84 -15.28 12.09
CA ALA A 8 30.04 -14.18 13.03
C ALA A 8 30.04 -12.81 12.33
N ARG A 9 30.74 -12.70 11.20
CA ARG A 9 30.75 -11.47 10.39
C ARG A 9 29.37 -11.13 9.82
N PHE A 10 28.65 -12.13 9.31
CA PHE A 10 27.31 -11.95 8.77
C PHE A 10 26.33 -11.45 9.85
N SER A 11 26.29 -12.11 11.01
CA SER A 11 25.43 -11.70 12.12
C SER A 11 25.77 -10.30 12.65
N HIS A 12 27.06 -9.98 12.78
CA HIS A 12 27.49 -8.63 13.19
C HIS A 12 27.02 -7.56 12.19
N SER A 13 27.24 -7.79 10.90
CA SER A 13 26.82 -6.86 9.84
C SER A 13 25.31 -6.64 9.82
N LEU A 14 24.50 -7.68 10.05
CA LEU A 14 23.05 -7.54 10.16
C LEU A 14 22.63 -6.74 11.39
N GLN A 15 23.29 -6.96 12.54
CA GLN A 15 22.99 -6.20 13.76
C GLN A 15 23.31 -4.72 13.59
N GLU A 16 24.48 -4.37 13.04
CA GLU A 16 24.85 -2.99 12.76
C GLU A 16 23.85 -2.31 11.81
N ALA A 17 23.43 -3.02 10.76
CA ALA A 17 22.41 -2.52 9.84
C ALA A 17 21.05 -2.32 10.54
N ALA A 18 20.65 -3.25 11.41
CA ALA A 18 19.40 -3.16 12.14
C ALA A 18 19.38 -1.95 13.08
N ASP A 19 20.48 -1.68 13.79
CA ASP A 19 20.61 -0.54 14.69
C ASP A 19 20.49 0.79 13.92
N VAL A 20 21.17 0.90 12.78
CA VAL A 20 21.10 2.08 11.90
C VAL A 20 19.69 2.28 11.34
N VAL A 21 19.07 1.22 10.83
CA VAL A 21 17.72 1.26 10.29
C VAL A 21 16.72 1.65 11.37
N TRP A 22 16.78 1.03 12.55
CA TRP A 22 15.88 1.31 13.66
C TRP A 22 15.96 2.78 14.11
N GLU A 23 17.18 3.30 14.28
CA GLU A 23 17.40 4.69 14.67
C GLU A 23 16.82 5.67 13.64
N ARG A 24 17.05 5.43 12.35
CA ARG A 24 16.46 6.26 11.29
C ARG A 24 14.94 6.14 11.31
N PHE A 25 14.42 4.92 11.32
CA PHE A 25 13.01 4.60 11.21
C PHE A 25 12.19 5.24 12.33
N ARG A 26 12.61 5.08 13.59
CA ARG A 26 11.90 5.68 14.74
C ARG A 26 11.89 7.22 14.71
N ARG A 27 12.92 7.82 14.10
CA ARG A 27 13.09 9.27 14.04
C ARG A 27 12.30 9.91 12.90
N THR A 28 12.18 9.23 11.76
CA THR A 28 11.68 9.82 10.51
C THR A 28 10.31 9.30 10.09
N MET A 29 9.91 8.11 10.54
CA MET A 29 8.62 7.55 10.18
C MET A 29 7.46 8.29 10.89
N PRO A 30 6.36 8.63 10.21
CA PRO A 30 5.22 9.28 10.84
C PRO A 30 4.61 8.43 11.95
N LYS A 31 4.23 9.05 13.08
CA LYS A 31 3.57 8.37 14.22
C LYS A 31 2.31 7.58 13.83
N ARG A 32 1.63 8.00 12.76
CA ARG A 32 0.44 7.32 12.21
C ARG A 32 0.76 5.88 11.79
N TYR A 33 1.92 5.65 11.18
CA TYR A 33 2.38 4.33 10.75
C TYR A 33 2.35 3.32 11.91
N PHE A 34 2.96 3.67 13.04
CA PHE A 34 3.05 2.79 14.21
C PHE A 34 1.71 2.49 14.88
N ARG A 35 0.69 3.32 14.66
CA ARG A 35 -0.66 3.11 15.21
C ARG A 35 -1.54 2.27 14.31
N GLU A 36 -1.35 2.38 13.00
CA GLU A 36 -2.25 1.78 12.00
C GLU A 36 -1.68 0.49 11.41
N THR A 37 -0.37 0.26 11.53
CA THR A 37 0.29 -0.96 11.03
C THR A 37 0.47 -1.94 12.19
N ASP A 38 0.12 -3.20 12.01
CA ASP A 38 0.33 -4.23 13.03
C ASP A 38 1.82 -4.57 13.21
N LEU A 39 2.15 -5.21 14.32
CA LEU A 39 3.55 -5.50 14.68
C LEU A 39 4.24 -6.45 13.69
N GLU A 40 3.53 -7.44 13.14
CA GLU A 40 4.12 -8.40 12.21
C GLU A 40 4.54 -7.69 10.91
N THR A 41 3.65 -6.87 10.37
CA THR A 41 3.93 -6.04 9.20
C THR A 41 5.06 -5.03 9.48
N GLN A 42 5.09 -4.42 10.67
CA GLN A 42 6.19 -3.53 11.09
C GLN A 42 7.54 -4.25 11.08
N LEU A 43 7.61 -5.44 11.66
CA LEU A 43 8.83 -6.24 11.70
C LEU A 43 9.26 -6.68 10.30
N ALA A 44 8.32 -7.08 9.45
CA ALA A 44 8.60 -7.45 8.06
C ALA A 44 9.26 -6.28 7.29
N HIS A 45 8.78 -5.05 7.48
CA HIS A 45 9.39 -3.87 6.85
C HIS A 45 10.81 -3.62 7.38
N LEU A 46 11.02 -3.73 8.69
CA LEU A 46 12.33 -3.55 9.31
C LEU A 46 13.33 -4.62 8.84
N HIS A 47 12.91 -5.88 8.70
CA HIS A 47 13.77 -6.94 8.15
C HIS A 47 14.27 -6.60 6.75
N VAL A 48 13.37 -6.14 5.88
CA VAL A 48 13.70 -5.83 4.49
C VAL A 48 14.57 -4.59 4.36
N LEU A 49 14.27 -3.53 5.13
CA LEU A 49 15.13 -2.35 5.24
C LEU A 49 16.53 -2.71 5.76
N THR A 50 16.61 -3.57 6.78
CA THR A 50 17.87 -4.05 7.34
C THR A 50 18.66 -4.85 6.31
N ALA A 51 18.02 -5.75 5.57
CA ALA A 51 18.65 -6.52 4.51
C ALA A 51 19.20 -5.62 3.40
N SER A 52 18.44 -4.61 2.98
CA SER A 52 18.88 -3.61 2.00
C SER A 52 20.08 -2.81 2.52
N GLN A 53 20.02 -2.33 3.77
CA GLN A 53 21.11 -1.59 4.42
C GLN A 53 22.38 -2.42 4.59
N ALA A 54 22.27 -3.68 5.03
CA ALA A 54 23.40 -4.58 5.22
C ALA A 54 24.05 -4.98 3.89
N SER A 55 23.25 -5.06 2.81
CA SER A 55 23.71 -5.48 1.49
C SER A 55 24.19 -4.32 0.61
N GLY A 56 23.93 -3.06 1.01
CA GLY A 56 24.18 -1.87 0.20
C GLY A 56 23.36 -1.81 -1.09
N VAL A 57 22.22 -2.53 -1.13
CA VAL A 57 21.36 -2.62 -2.32
C VAL A 57 20.27 -1.56 -2.24
N GLU A 58 20.32 -0.61 -3.17
CA GLU A 58 19.26 0.40 -3.37
C GLU A 58 18.27 -0.13 -4.42
N GLN A 59 17.20 -0.79 -3.98
CA GLN A 59 16.16 -1.32 -4.85
C GLN A 59 14.78 -1.09 -4.25
N ASP A 60 13.78 -0.94 -5.12
CA ASP A 60 12.37 -0.99 -4.73
C ASP A 60 12.01 -2.44 -4.38
N LEU A 61 11.44 -2.63 -3.19
CA LEU A 61 11.15 -3.95 -2.62
C LEU A 61 9.65 -4.12 -2.44
N VAL A 62 9.18 -5.36 -2.53
CA VAL A 62 7.78 -5.71 -2.24
C VAL A 62 7.76 -6.73 -1.13
N VAL A 63 7.04 -6.40 -0.06
CA VAL A 63 6.80 -7.25 1.10
C VAL A 63 5.37 -7.76 1.02
N ARG A 64 5.19 -9.06 1.24
CA ARG A 64 3.88 -9.68 1.31
C ARG A 64 3.72 -10.29 2.69
N SER A 65 2.55 -10.10 3.30
CA SER A 65 2.18 -10.84 4.51
C SER A 65 2.07 -12.35 4.22
N HIS A 66 2.10 -13.16 5.27
CA HIS A 66 2.03 -14.62 5.14
C HIS A 66 0.72 -15.10 4.47
N ASP A 67 -0.40 -14.46 4.80
CA ASP A 67 -1.71 -14.70 4.16
C ASP A 67 -1.83 -14.07 2.75
N GLY A 68 -0.82 -13.32 2.33
CA GLY A 68 -0.76 -12.61 1.06
C GLY A 68 -1.79 -11.50 0.88
N ASN A 69 -2.52 -11.12 1.93
CA ASN A 69 -3.55 -10.08 1.89
C ASN A 69 -2.96 -8.68 2.01
N THR A 70 -1.78 -8.53 2.61
CA THR A 70 -1.10 -7.24 2.74
C THR A 70 0.11 -7.21 1.82
N TRP A 71 0.18 -6.17 0.99
CA TRP A 71 1.27 -5.91 0.08
C TRP A 71 1.85 -4.53 0.38
N THR A 72 3.13 -4.49 0.74
CA THR A 72 3.84 -3.23 0.94
C THR A 72 4.89 -3.05 -0.13
N PHE A 73 4.80 -1.94 -0.86
CA PHE A 73 5.88 -1.49 -1.73
C PHE A 73 6.77 -0.54 -0.94
N LEU A 74 8.04 -0.91 -0.80
CA LEU A 74 9.11 -0.08 -0.27
C LEU A 74 9.83 0.57 -1.42
N THR A 75 9.74 1.89 -1.55
CA THR A 75 10.43 2.62 -2.62
C THR A 75 11.32 3.71 -2.08
N GLY A 76 12.43 3.98 -2.78
CA GLY A 76 13.35 5.05 -2.39
C GLY A 76 12.86 6.45 -2.79
N ARG A 77 11.97 6.54 -3.79
CA ARG A 77 11.43 7.79 -4.33
C ARG A 77 10.05 7.56 -4.93
N SER A 78 9.23 8.61 -4.92
CA SER A 78 7.95 8.62 -5.62
C SER A 78 8.04 9.36 -6.96
N PHE A 79 7.44 8.81 -8.02
CA PHE A 79 7.36 9.45 -9.34
C PHE A 79 5.97 9.29 -9.98
N PRO A 80 5.56 10.21 -10.88
CA PRO A 80 4.26 10.14 -11.56
C PRO A 80 4.05 8.79 -12.25
N GLY A 81 2.87 8.20 -12.06
CA GLY A 81 2.49 6.90 -12.64
C GLY A 81 3.01 5.68 -11.87
N GLN A 82 3.82 5.84 -10.82
CA GLN A 82 4.32 4.73 -10.02
C GLN A 82 3.18 3.96 -9.32
N LEU A 83 2.17 4.65 -8.82
CA LEU A 83 0.99 4.02 -8.20
C LEU A 83 0.27 3.10 -9.19
N GLY A 84 0.07 3.52 -10.45
CA GLY A 84 -0.54 2.67 -11.48
C GLY A 84 0.25 1.37 -11.69
N LYS A 85 1.58 1.46 -11.76
CA LYS A 85 2.46 0.30 -11.86
C LYS A 85 2.44 -0.60 -10.62
N MET A 86 2.18 -0.04 -9.42
CA MET A 86 2.00 -0.84 -8.20
C MET A 86 0.67 -1.60 -8.26
N LEU A 87 -0.40 -0.93 -8.66
CA LEU A 87 -1.74 -1.52 -8.77
C LEU A 87 -1.78 -2.65 -9.81
N GLU A 88 -1.08 -2.51 -10.94
CA GLU A 88 -0.93 -3.56 -11.96
C GLU A 88 -0.26 -4.85 -11.43
N ARG A 89 0.46 -4.77 -10.30
CA ARG A 89 1.15 -5.92 -9.68
C ARG A 89 0.32 -6.58 -8.59
N LEU A 90 -0.80 -5.98 -8.20
CA LEU A 90 -1.67 -6.54 -7.18
C LEU A 90 -2.44 -7.75 -7.74
N PRO A 91 -2.77 -8.74 -6.90
CA PRO A 91 -3.62 -9.87 -7.28
C PRO A 91 -4.99 -9.42 -7.80
N GLU A 92 -5.44 -9.97 -8.93
CA GLU A 92 -6.73 -9.63 -9.57
C GLU A 92 -7.93 -10.42 -9.01
N ASP A 93 -7.65 -11.47 -8.24
CA ASP A 93 -8.62 -12.38 -7.63
C ASP A 93 -9.22 -11.86 -6.31
N ARG A 94 -8.68 -10.75 -5.80
CA ARG A 94 -9.08 -10.12 -4.54
C ARG A 94 -9.39 -8.64 -4.74
N SER A 95 -10.21 -8.09 -3.86
CA SER A 95 -10.56 -6.66 -3.90
C SER A 95 -9.63 -5.86 -3.01
N LEU A 96 -9.23 -4.67 -3.46
CA LEU A 96 -8.51 -3.71 -2.62
C LEU A 96 -9.45 -3.15 -1.55
N THR A 97 -9.15 -3.40 -0.27
CA THR A 97 -9.96 -2.93 0.85
C THR A 97 -9.39 -1.66 1.48
N SER A 98 -8.06 -1.52 1.51
CA SER A 98 -7.41 -0.32 2.03
C SER A 98 -6.10 -0.03 1.29
N ALA A 99 -5.76 1.26 1.17
CA ALA A 99 -4.47 1.72 0.68
C ALA A 99 -3.95 2.84 1.60
N ARG A 100 -2.71 2.69 2.07
CA ARG A 100 -2.07 3.62 2.99
C ARG A 100 -0.63 3.88 2.54
N ALA A 101 -0.28 5.16 2.44
CA ALA A 101 1.08 5.59 2.09
C ALA A 101 1.74 6.30 3.28
N TYR A 102 2.98 5.93 3.55
CA TYR A 102 3.81 6.58 4.57
C TYR A 102 5.15 6.99 3.98
N THR A 103 5.53 8.23 4.17
CA THR A 103 6.82 8.76 3.71
C THR A 103 7.65 9.16 4.92
N ALA A 104 8.89 8.68 4.96
CA ALA A 104 9.86 9.15 5.94
C ALA A 104 10.08 10.66 5.80
N THR A 105 10.17 11.40 6.90
CA THR A 105 10.36 12.87 6.87
C THR A 105 11.69 13.30 6.25
N ASP A 106 12.68 12.40 6.19
CA ASP A 106 13.96 12.62 5.52
C ASP A 106 13.96 12.17 4.05
N GLY A 107 12.82 11.68 3.53
CA GLY A 107 12.67 11.19 2.17
C GLY A 107 13.41 9.89 1.87
N SER A 108 13.91 9.19 2.89
CA SER A 108 14.75 7.99 2.70
C SER A 108 13.99 6.76 2.22
N PHE A 109 12.68 6.67 2.45
CA PHE A 109 11.81 5.63 1.93
C PHE A 109 10.33 6.05 1.96
N VAL A 110 9.56 5.39 1.11
CA VAL A 110 8.10 5.42 1.06
C VAL A 110 7.59 3.99 1.23
N LEU A 111 6.56 3.82 2.07
CA LEU A 111 5.82 2.58 2.27
C LEU A 111 4.41 2.75 1.72
N ASP A 112 4.11 2.09 0.61
CA ASP A 112 2.75 2.00 0.07
C ASP A 112 2.16 0.63 0.42
N ILE A 113 1.27 0.60 1.41
CA ILE A 113 0.62 -0.60 1.94
C ILE A 113 -0.76 -0.74 1.32
N PHE A 114 -1.02 -1.89 0.72
CA PHE A 114 -2.30 -2.29 0.16
C PHE A 114 -2.82 -3.51 0.93
N GLU A 115 -4.05 -3.41 1.43
CA GLU A 115 -4.77 -4.54 2.02
C GLU A 115 -5.80 -5.04 1.03
N LEU A 116 -5.85 -6.36 0.90
CA LEU A 116 -6.73 -7.09 0.00
C LEU A 116 -7.68 -7.93 0.83
N GLY A 117 -8.95 -7.95 0.44
CA GLY A 117 -9.98 -8.78 1.03
C GLY A 117 -10.56 -9.75 0.00
N GLU A 118 -11.42 -10.63 0.48
CA GLU A 118 -12.26 -11.41 -0.41
C GLU A 118 -13.00 -10.47 -1.35
N ARG A 119 -13.02 -10.82 -2.64
CA ARG A 119 -13.88 -10.12 -3.58
C ARG A 119 -15.31 -10.50 -3.20
N GLU A 120 -16.02 -9.60 -2.52
CA GLU A 120 -17.48 -9.65 -2.49
C GLU A 120 -17.93 -9.57 -3.94
N GLN A 121 -18.26 -10.71 -4.51
CA GLN A 121 -19.14 -10.76 -5.67
C GLN A 121 -20.53 -10.37 -5.14
N GLU A 122 -20.76 -9.09 -4.88
CA GLU A 122 -22.10 -8.56 -5.04
C GLU A 122 -22.35 -8.52 -6.54
N ALA A 123 -22.57 -9.69 -7.14
CA ALA A 123 -23.33 -9.77 -8.36
C ALA A 123 -24.72 -9.25 -7.98
N MET A 124 -24.93 -7.95 -8.14
CA MET A 124 -26.25 -7.36 -8.05
C MET A 124 -27.17 -8.23 -8.91
N GLU A 125 -28.18 -8.81 -8.26
CA GLU A 125 -29.11 -9.72 -8.92
C GLU A 125 -29.65 -9.04 -10.19
N SER A 126 -29.74 -9.77 -11.30
CA SER A 126 -30.11 -9.17 -12.60
C SER A 126 -31.43 -8.39 -12.52
N ALA A 127 -32.33 -8.77 -11.60
CA ALA A 127 -33.58 -8.08 -11.33
C ALA A 127 -33.39 -6.75 -10.58
N GLU A 128 -32.44 -6.69 -9.64
CA GLU A 128 -32.09 -5.46 -8.91
C GLU A 128 -31.38 -4.47 -9.82
N PHE A 129 -30.46 -4.94 -10.67
CA PHE A 129 -29.83 -4.10 -11.70
C PHE A 129 -30.85 -3.56 -12.71
N ALA A 130 -31.83 -4.37 -13.13
CA ALA A 130 -32.89 -3.94 -14.02
C ALA A 130 -33.75 -2.83 -13.40
N ARG A 131 -34.12 -2.98 -12.12
CA ARG A 131 -34.88 -1.95 -11.37
C ARG A 131 -34.09 -0.66 -11.21
N LEU A 132 -32.80 -0.75 -10.89
CA LEU A 132 -31.94 0.43 -10.74
C LEU A 132 -31.80 1.18 -12.08
N LYS A 133 -31.70 0.43 -13.18
CA LYS A 133 -31.63 0.98 -14.54
C LYS A 133 -32.92 1.68 -14.94
N GLU A 134 -34.08 1.10 -14.66
CA GLU A 134 -35.39 1.77 -14.87
C GLU A 134 -35.52 3.04 -14.05
N ALA A 135 -35.17 3.00 -12.75
CA ALA A 135 -35.23 4.16 -11.88
C ALA A 135 -34.31 5.31 -12.32
N LEU A 136 -33.14 5.00 -12.87
CA LEU A 136 -32.21 6.00 -13.45
C LEU A 136 -32.74 6.60 -14.74
N VAL A 137 -33.41 5.82 -15.59
CA VAL A 137 -34.05 6.32 -16.83
C VAL A 137 -35.21 7.24 -16.49
N ASP A 138 -36.10 6.83 -15.59
CA ASP A 138 -37.23 7.66 -15.12
C ASP A 138 -36.74 8.95 -14.42
N GLY A 139 -35.66 8.83 -13.65
CA GLY A 139 -34.99 9.97 -13.02
C GLY A 139 -34.42 10.97 -14.02
N LEU A 140 -33.89 10.51 -15.15
CA LEU A 140 -33.36 11.37 -16.22
C LEU A 140 -34.48 11.99 -17.09
N GLU A 141 -35.59 11.28 -17.27
CA GLU A 141 -36.77 11.82 -17.96
C GLU A 141 -37.50 12.89 -17.14
N SER A 142 -37.50 12.78 -15.81
CA SER A 142 -38.09 13.80 -14.92
C SER A 142 -37.28 15.11 -14.82
N VAL A 143 -35.99 15.12 -15.22
CA VAL A 143 -35.13 16.32 -15.25
C VAL A 143 -35.30 17.12 -16.56
N SER A 144 -36.04 16.59 -17.53
CA SER A 144 -36.29 17.26 -18.82
C SER A 144 -37.56 18.13 -18.84
N GLN A 145 -37.76 18.97 -17.82
CA GLN A 145 -38.60 20.17 -17.94
C GLN A 145 -37.80 21.43 -17.54
N PRO A 146 -37.78 22.49 -18.37
CA PRO A 146 -36.85 23.61 -18.22
C PRO A 146 -37.44 24.68 -17.30
N ASP A 147 -36.82 24.90 -16.14
CA ASP A 147 -37.13 26.08 -15.30
C ASP A 147 -35.86 26.89 -15.00
N PHE A 148 -35.00 27.06 -16.02
CA PHE A 148 -33.76 27.84 -15.93
C PHE A 148 -33.84 29.24 -16.55
N GLU A 149 -35.03 29.74 -16.89
CA GLU A 149 -35.23 31.11 -17.42
C GLU A 149 -36.07 32.05 -16.51
N ALA A 150 -36.14 31.80 -15.21
CA ALA A 150 -36.86 32.69 -14.28
C ALA A 150 -35.98 33.62 -13.42
N HIS A 151 -34.64 33.56 -13.50
CA HIS A 151 -33.76 34.33 -12.59
C HIS A 151 -32.73 35.26 -13.27
N LEU A 152 -32.96 35.67 -14.52
CA LEU A 152 -32.23 36.78 -15.14
C LEU A 152 -33.19 37.84 -15.69
N ARG A 153 -33.77 38.62 -14.78
CA ARG A 153 -34.16 40.01 -15.02
C ARG A 153 -33.89 40.85 -13.79
#